data_AF-A0A496QZT4-F1
#
_entry.id   AF-A0A496QZT4-F1
#
_cell.length_a   1.000
_cell.length_b   1.000
_cell.length_c   1.000
_cell.angle_alpha   90.00
_cell.angle_beta   90.00
_cell.angle_gamma   90.00
#
_symmetry.space_group_name_H-M   'P 1'
#
loop_
_entity.id
_entity.type
_entity.pdbx_description
1 polymer ?
#
loop_
_entity_poly.entity_id
_entity_poly.type
_entity_poly.pdbx_seq_one_letter_code
_entity_poly.pdbx_strand_id
1 'polypeptide(L)'
;MSVEQDKAEIFVGRLWNNPSLSGLSPLQKEEQLLQFLEINSGTLQPTLNSPAFFPDYSWSRILELLKQSLSDFANKSLSPLYEAILEKKMDFSFTVHMAHRSSSPSAVKNQLGGFLNTLSGRMNSRKELAGPLMGVGTGMIDRYMERIFKRQKYISFELRKVQRLKMSSNEVTDLVKATMLIRPSVQFFAPGGQNSGSGRNLLLISPTFAGKVASEAGKTLSFMPYAVVKAGVNSALSFQDNPYMESTARLAAVFSHRCRNMKPGMKVDRGAESSDKSWFNVARKNYKFYGFDLDMLMELHGIAAENGW
;
A
#
# COMPACT_ATOMS: atom_id res chain seq x y z
N MET A 1 17.02 9.18 -27.35
CA MET A 1 16.58 9.98 -26.19
C MET A 1 17.00 11.42 -26.44
N SER A 2 16.21 12.39 -26.01
CA SER A 2 16.57 13.80 -26.20
C SER A 2 17.59 14.21 -25.13
N VAL A 3 18.50 15.15 -25.45
CA VAL A 3 19.58 15.58 -24.54
C VAL A 3 19.01 16.10 -23.21
N GLU A 4 17.81 16.67 -23.24
CA GLU A 4 17.08 17.17 -22.09
C GLU A 4 16.60 16.05 -21.16
N GLN A 5 16.16 14.93 -21.74
CA GLN A 5 15.73 13.77 -20.97
C GLN A 5 16.92 13.12 -20.24
N ASP A 6 18.08 13.05 -20.89
CA ASP A 6 19.31 12.54 -20.27
C ASP A 6 19.74 13.44 -19.09
N LYS A 7 19.62 14.76 -19.23
CA LYS A 7 19.89 15.71 -18.12
C LYS A 7 18.92 15.54 -16.96
N ALA A 8 17.64 15.35 -17.23
CA ALA A 8 16.62 15.08 -16.21
C ALA A 8 16.92 13.76 -15.47
N GLU A 9 17.29 12.71 -16.20
CA GLU A 9 17.67 11.42 -15.63
C GLU A 9 18.90 11.50 -14.72
N ILE A 10 19.93 12.25 -15.11
CA ILE A 10 21.12 12.45 -14.27
C ILE A 10 20.76 13.18 -12.97
N PHE A 11 19.95 14.25 -13.06
CA PHE A 11 19.53 15.02 -11.88
C PHE A 11 18.68 14.17 -10.94
N VAL A 12 17.65 13.52 -11.46
CA VAL A 12 16.76 12.64 -10.69
C VAL A 12 17.53 11.44 -10.13
N GLY A 13 18.44 10.85 -10.89
CA GLY A 13 19.28 9.75 -10.42
C GLY A 13 20.13 10.13 -9.20
N ARG A 14 20.68 11.35 -9.16
CA ARG A 14 21.38 11.87 -7.98
C ARG A 14 20.45 12.03 -6.78
N LEU A 15 19.24 12.55 -6.98
CA LEU A 15 18.24 12.67 -5.93
C LEU A 15 17.78 11.30 -5.40
N TRP A 16 17.55 10.34 -6.30
CA TRP A 16 17.09 8.98 -5.98
C TRP A 16 18.08 8.18 -5.13
N ASN A 17 19.37 8.41 -5.38
CA ASN A 17 20.49 7.75 -4.70
C ASN A 17 20.95 8.50 -3.45
N ASN A 18 20.23 9.55 -3.02
CA ASN A 18 20.58 10.28 -1.81
C ASN A 18 20.51 9.35 -0.57
N PRO A 19 21.58 9.26 0.25
CA PRO A 19 21.60 8.44 1.46
C PRO A 19 20.46 8.74 2.45
N SER A 20 19.91 9.95 2.46
CA SER A 20 18.78 10.32 3.32
C SER A 20 17.50 9.53 3.01
N LEU A 21 17.39 9.00 1.79
CA LEU A 21 16.28 8.18 1.34
C LEU A 21 16.54 6.68 1.53
N SER A 22 17.66 6.30 2.15
CA SER A 22 17.96 4.90 2.46
C SER A 22 16.87 4.29 3.36
N GLY A 23 16.51 3.03 3.08
CA GLY A 23 15.46 2.31 3.81
C GLY A 23 14.02 2.65 3.38
N LEU A 24 13.81 3.64 2.51
CA LEU A 24 12.49 3.91 1.93
C LEU A 24 12.19 3.01 0.74
N SER A 25 10.90 2.67 0.58
CA SER A 25 10.38 1.98 -0.60
C SER A 25 10.50 2.85 -1.85
N PRO A 26 10.52 2.27 -3.06
CA PRO A 26 10.50 3.05 -4.30
C PRO A 26 9.38 4.10 -4.35
N LEU A 27 8.18 3.74 -3.88
CA LEU A 27 7.03 4.66 -3.86
C LEU A 27 7.15 5.76 -2.80
N GLN A 28 7.72 5.43 -1.64
CA GLN A 28 8.00 6.44 -0.61
C GLN A 28 9.07 7.43 -1.07
N LYS A 29 10.10 6.95 -1.78
CA LYS A 29 11.13 7.81 -2.40
C LYS A 29 10.51 8.73 -3.43
N GLU A 30 9.70 8.18 -4.33
CA GLU A 30 8.98 8.95 -5.34
C GLU A 30 8.10 10.03 -4.71
N GLU A 31 7.28 9.69 -3.71
CA GLU A 31 6.41 10.66 -3.02
C GLU A 31 7.23 11.79 -2.35
N GLN A 32 8.32 11.46 -1.66
CA GLN A 32 9.19 12.48 -1.04
C GLN A 32 9.89 13.37 -2.06
N LEU A 33 10.36 12.80 -3.17
CA LEU A 33 11.02 13.56 -4.22
C LEU A 33 10.04 14.45 -4.99
N LEU A 34 8.81 13.99 -5.23
CA LEU A 34 7.74 14.83 -5.79
C LEU A 34 7.45 16.04 -4.88
N GLN A 35 7.30 15.80 -3.57
CA GLN A 35 7.10 16.88 -2.60
C GLN A 35 8.30 17.84 -2.55
N PHE A 36 9.52 17.31 -2.59
CA PHE A 36 10.74 18.09 -2.61
C PHE A 36 10.78 19.03 -3.82
N LEU A 37 10.47 18.53 -5.02
CA LEU A 37 10.45 19.33 -6.26
C LEU A 37 9.39 20.44 -6.20
N GLU A 38 8.23 20.18 -5.59
CA GLU A 38 7.15 21.16 -5.44
C GLU A 38 7.51 22.25 -4.43
N ILE A 39 7.95 21.86 -3.22
CA ILE A 39 8.28 22.79 -2.13
C ILE A 39 9.49 23.67 -2.48
N ASN A 40 10.50 23.11 -3.14
CA ASN A 40 11.76 23.82 -3.42
C ASN A 40 11.80 24.48 -4.80
N SER A 41 10.66 24.53 -5.50
CA SER A 41 10.55 25.09 -6.87
C SER A 41 11.20 26.46 -7.03
N GLY A 42 10.98 27.39 -6.10
CA GLY A 42 11.57 28.73 -6.13
C GLY A 42 13.11 28.76 -6.06
N THR A 43 13.73 27.76 -5.44
CA THR A 43 15.21 27.64 -5.36
C THR A 43 15.80 26.83 -6.50
N LEU A 44 15.05 25.83 -6.99
CA LEU A 44 15.48 24.95 -8.06
C LEU A 44 15.39 25.62 -9.43
N GLN A 45 14.37 26.46 -9.64
CA GLN A 45 14.11 27.08 -10.93
C GLN A 45 15.29 27.92 -11.45
N PRO A 46 15.90 28.86 -10.69
CA PRO A 46 17.04 29.64 -11.18
C PRO A 46 18.26 28.77 -11.53
N THR A 47 18.47 27.69 -10.78
CA THR A 47 19.60 26.77 -10.97
C THR A 47 19.41 25.91 -12.22
N LEU A 48 18.19 25.40 -12.43
CA LEU A 48 17.86 24.49 -13.52
C LEU A 48 17.61 25.21 -14.85
N ASN A 49 17.22 26.49 -14.83
CA ASN A 49 17.14 27.35 -16.02
C ASN A 49 18.50 27.86 -16.50
N SER A 50 19.61 27.48 -15.85
CA SER A 50 20.95 27.88 -16.28
C SER A 50 21.33 27.22 -17.62
N PRO A 51 22.23 27.83 -18.41
CA PRO A 51 22.70 27.27 -19.69
C PRO A 51 23.28 25.85 -19.58
N ALA A 52 23.79 25.47 -18.41
CA ALA A 52 24.32 24.14 -18.15
C ALA A 52 23.23 23.06 -18.10
N PHE A 53 22.01 23.40 -17.69
CA PHE A 53 20.89 22.48 -17.52
C PHE A 53 19.84 22.64 -18.62
N PHE A 54 18.80 23.45 -18.40
CA PHE A 54 17.66 23.61 -19.30
C PHE A 54 17.52 25.07 -19.74
N PRO A 55 18.34 25.54 -20.71
CA PRO A 55 18.18 26.88 -21.25
C PRO A 55 16.81 27.03 -21.91
N ASP A 56 16.17 28.19 -21.74
CA ASP A 56 14.94 28.62 -22.43
C ASP A 56 13.67 27.78 -22.18
N TYR A 57 13.71 26.83 -21.24
CA TYR A 57 12.51 26.09 -20.83
C TYR A 57 11.75 26.77 -19.71
N SER A 58 10.42 26.68 -19.77
CA SER A 58 9.57 27.05 -18.65
C SER A 58 9.75 26.05 -17.50
N TRP A 59 9.58 26.54 -16.26
CA TRP A 59 9.61 25.68 -15.09
C TRP A 59 8.59 24.54 -15.16
N SER A 60 7.41 24.79 -15.71
CA SER A 60 6.38 23.76 -15.91
C SER A 60 6.89 22.60 -16.76
N ARG A 61 7.61 22.90 -17.84
CA ARG A 61 8.16 21.88 -18.73
C ARG A 61 9.30 21.10 -18.08
N ILE A 62 10.19 21.79 -17.35
CA ILE A 62 11.27 21.14 -16.59
C ILE A 62 10.66 20.21 -15.54
N LEU A 63 9.66 20.68 -14.79
CA LEU A 63 9.00 19.90 -13.76
C LEU A 63 8.32 18.65 -14.34
N GLU A 64 7.68 18.75 -15.51
CA GLU A 64 7.14 17.58 -16.22
C GLU A 64 8.22 16.55 -16.54
N LEU A 65 9.35 16.97 -17.11
CA LEU A 65 10.47 16.10 -17.42
C LEU A 65 11.04 15.41 -16.17
N LEU A 66 11.21 16.16 -15.07
CA LEU A 66 11.68 15.63 -13.80
C LEU A 66 10.67 14.62 -13.20
N LYS A 67 9.37 14.93 -13.23
CA LYS A 67 8.32 14.02 -12.76
C LYS A 67 8.24 12.75 -13.58
N GLN A 68 8.40 12.84 -14.91
CA GLN A 68 8.44 11.68 -15.80
C GLN A 68 9.66 10.80 -15.49
N SER A 69 10.85 11.39 -15.43
CA SER A 69 12.08 10.66 -15.11
C SER A 69 12.00 9.98 -13.74
N LEU A 70 11.44 10.66 -12.73
CA LEU A 70 11.23 10.07 -11.40
C LEU A 70 10.28 8.86 -11.42
N SER A 71 9.18 8.95 -12.18
CA SER A 71 8.27 7.82 -12.39
C SER A 71 8.99 6.64 -13.04
N ASP A 72 9.87 6.90 -14.02
CA ASP A 72 10.65 5.86 -14.70
C ASP A 72 11.64 5.15 -13.75
N PHE A 73 12.34 5.90 -12.89
CA PHE A 73 13.20 5.32 -11.84
C PHE A 73 12.40 4.47 -10.85
N ALA A 74 11.22 4.95 -10.44
CA ALA A 74 10.33 4.21 -9.56
C ALA A 74 9.81 2.92 -10.24
N ASN A 75 9.36 3.01 -11.50
CA ASN A 75 8.88 1.85 -12.28
C ASN A 75 9.95 0.77 -12.42
N LYS A 76 11.19 1.16 -12.77
CA LYS A 76 12.34 0.25 -12.87
C LYS A 76 12.61 -0.47 -11.53
N SER A 77 12.40 0.21 -10.41
CA SER A 77 12.61 -0.35 -9.07
C SER A 77 11.41 -1.16 -8.54
N LEU A 78 10.20 -0.89 -9.03
CA LEU A 78 8.97 -1.57 -8.60
C LEU A 78 8.84 -2.99 -9.15
N SER A 79 9.22 -3.21 -10.40
CA SER A 79 9.11 -4.53 -11.03
C SER A 79 9.82 -5.65 -10.23
N PRO A 80 11.12 -5.52 -9.87
CA PRO A 80 11.79 -6.55 -9.07
C PRO A 80 11.22 -6.64 -7.64
N LEU A 81 10.66 -5.56 -7.10
CA LEU A 81 10.01 -5.57 -5.79
C LEU A 81 8.71 -6.40 -5.82
N TYR A 82 7.88 -6.24 -6.85
CA TYR A 82 6.66 -7.05 -7.03
C TYR A 82 6.99 -8.53 -7.14
N GLU A 83 7.98 -8.86 -7.97
CA GLU A 83 8.43 -10.23 -8.13
C GLU A 83 8.92 -10.80 -6.80
N ALA A 84 9.79 -10.08 -6.07
CA ALA A 84 10.26 -10.53 -4.77
C ALA A 84 9.14 -10.73 -3.74
N ILE A 85 8.12 -9.85 -3.74
CA ILE A 85 6.95 -9.98 -2.86
C ILE A 85 6.12 -11.21 -3.24
N LEU A 86 5.75 -11.33 -4.51
CA LEU A 86 4.86 -12.39 -4.97
C LEU A 86 5.52 -13.77 -4.97
N GLU A 87 6.84 -13.85 -5.21
CA GLU A 87 7.61 -15.09 -5.20
C GLU A 87 8.00 -15.55 -3.80
N LYS A 88 8.48 -14.63 -2.94
CA LYS A 88 9.15 -15.01 -1.69
C LYS A 88 8.33 -14.74 -0.44
N LYS A 89 7.27 -13.93 -0.52
CA LYS A 89 6.50 -13.48 0.66
C LYS A 89 5.05 -13.94 0.66
N MET A 90 4.59 -14.63 -0.38
CA MET A 90 3.20 -15.08 -0.49
C MET A 90 3.13 -16.49 -1.09
N ASP A 91 2.30 -17.34 -0.50
CA ASP A 91 1.78 -18.54 -1.13
C ASP A 91 0.31 -18.32 -1.53
N PHE A 92 -0.05 -18.73 -2.75
CA PHE A 92 -1.41 -18.62 -3.29
C PHE A 92 -2.22 -19.90 -3.10
N SER A 93 -1.73 -20.89 -2.36
CA SER A 93 -2.46 -22.12 -2.01
C SER A 93 -3.85 -21.88 -1.41
N PHE A 94 -4.05 -20.78 -0.68
CA PHE A 94 -5.35 -20.39 -0.12
C PHE A 94 -6.46 -20.30 -1.18
N THR A 95 -6.15 -20.01 -2.45
CA THR A 95 -7.17 -19.89 -3.50
C THR A 95 -7.84 -21.22 -3.82
N VAL A 96 -7.14 -22.35 -3.63
CA VAL A 96 -7.68 -23.70 -3.85
C VAL A 96 -8.85 -23.98 -2.90
N HIS A 97 -8.81 -23.43 -1.68
CA HIS A 97 -9.87 -23.58 -0.68
C HIS A 97 -11.06 -22.65 -0.89
N MET A 98 -10.91 -21.60 -1.69
CA MET A 98 -11.92 -20.55 -1.87
C MET A 98 -12.56 -20.53 -3.25
N ALA A 99 -11.87 -21.04 -4.27
CA ALA A 99 -12.36 -21.01 -5.64
C ALA A 99 -13.22 -22.24 -5.94
N HIS A 100 -14.40 -22.01 -6.52
CA HIS A 100 -15.11 -23.04 -7.30
C HIS A 100 -14.49 -23.25 -8.69
N ARG A 101 -13.42 -22.49 -9.03
CA ARG A 101 -12.74 -22.52 -10.33
C ARG A 101 -11.31 -23.04 -10.20
N SER A 102 -10.89 -23.81 -11.19
CA SER A 102 -9.65 -24.59 -11.29
C SER A 102 -8.41 -23.79 -11.70
N SER A 103 -8.32 -22.50 -11.38
CA SER A 103 -7.12 -21.71 -11.68
C SER A 103 -5.97 -22.14 -10.77
N SER A 104 -4.78 -22.37 -11.36
CA SER A 104 -3.60 -22.74 -10.58
C SER A 104 -3.11 -21.55 -9.74
N PRO A 105 -2.48 -21.78 -8.57
CA PRO A 105 -1.89 -20.71 -7.75
C PRO A 105 -0.92 -19.81 -8.54
N SER A 106 -0.15 -20.39 -9.47
CA SER A 106 0.75 -19.65 -10.36
C SER A 106 0.00 -18.69 -11.31
N ALA A 107 -1.14 -19.12 -11.86
CA ALA A 107 -1.96 -18.26 -12.70
C ALA A 107 -2.53 -17.06 -11.92
N VAL A 108 -3.00 -17.29 -10.68
CA VAL A 108 -3.48 -16.23 -9.78
C VAL A 108 -2.39 -15.20 -9.51
N LYS A 109 -1.19 -15.68 -9.17
CA LYS A 109 -0.02 -14.85 -8.90
C LYS A 109 0.36 -13.97 -10.08
N ASN A 110 0.46 -14.56 -11.28
CA ASN A 110 0.80 -13.83 -12.50
C ASN A 110 -0.24 -12.76 -12.82
N GLN A 111 -1.54 -13.08 -12.65
CA GLN A 111 -2.62 -12.13 -12.83
C GLN A 111 -2.55 -10.98 -11.81
N LEU A 112 -2.28 -11.28 -10.54
CA LEU A 112 -2.10 -10.25 -9.52
C LEU A 112 -0.89 -9.36 -9.83
N GLY A 113 0.23 -9.92 -10.27
CA GLY A 113 1.41 -9.15 -10.69
C GLY A 113 1.11 -8.19 -11.85
N GLY A 114 0.42 -8.66 -12.89
CA GLY A 114 -0.05 -7.82 -14.00
C GLY A 114 -1.01 -6.72 -13.54
N PHE A 115 -1.88 -7.04 -12.57
CA PHE A 115 -2.78 -6.07 -11.97
C PHE A 115 -2.04 -5.00 -11.17
N LEU A 116 -1.04 -5.35 -10.36
CA LEU A 116 -0.21 -4.39 -9.62
C LEU A 116 0.53 -3.44 -10.56
N ASN A 117 1.07 -3.94 -11.68
CA ASN A 117 1.67 -3.10 -12.71
C ASN A 117 0.64 -2.09 -13.28
N THR A 118 -0.56 -2.56 -13.58
CA THR A 118 -1.66 -1.70 -14.05
C THR A 118 -2.02 -0.63 -13.02
N LEU A 119 -2.16 -1.00 -11.75
CA LEU A 119 -2.47 -0.08 -10.66
C LEU A 119 -1.39 1.00 -10.50
N SER A 120 -0.10 0.65 -10.66
CA SER A 120 0.98 1.65 -10.56
C SER A 120 0.99 2.68 -11.70
N GLY A 121 0.26 2.43 -12.79
CA GLY A 121 0.13 3.36 -13.91
C GLY A 121 -0.67 4.63 -13.60
N ARG A 122 -1.45 4.66 -12.50
CA ARG A 122 -2.16 5.86 -12.04
C ARG A 122 -1.60 6.37 -10.72
N MET A 123 -1.37 7.69 -10.63
CA MET A 123 -0.74 8.33 -9.46
C MET A 123 -1.48 8.07 -8.14
N ASN A 124 -2.82 8.11 -8.14
CA ASN A 124 -3.60 7.93 -6.91
C ASN A 124 -3.51 6.51 -6.35
N SER A 125 -3.64 5.49 -7.20
CA SER A 125 -3.44 4.09 -6.80
C SER A 125 -1.99 3.80 -6.44
N ARG A 126 -1.05 4.45 -7.11
CA ARG A 126 0.38 4.35 -6.80
C ARG A 126 0.70 4.83 -5.39
N LYS A 127 0.13 5.97 -4.95
CA LYS A 127 0.27 6.43 -3.56
C LYS A 127 -0.31 5.42 -2.55
N GLU A 128 -1.46 4.82 -2.87
CA GLU A 128 -2.10 3.83 -2.00
C GLU A 128 -1.35 2.49 -1.96
N LEU A 129 -0.63 2.12 -3.03
CA LEU A 129 0.18 0.90 -3.11
C LEU A 129 1.37 0.86 -2.13
N ALA A 130 1.87 2.01 -1.68
CA ALA A 130 3.04 2.08 -0.81
C ALA A 130 2.86 1.26 0.49
N GLY A 131 1.69 1.36 1.12
CA GLY A 131 1.36 0.64 2.35
C GLY A 131 1.34 -0.88 2.18
N PRO A 132 0.51 -1.42 1.27
CA PRO A 132 0.46 -2.85 0.98
C PRO A 132 1.82 -3.46 0.65
N LEU A 133 2.60 -2.83 -0.24
CA LEU A 133 3.91 -3.34 -0.64
C LEU A 133 4.89 -3.36 0.53
N MET A 134 4.89 -2.31 1.36
CA MET A 134 5.74 -2.27 2.54
C MET A 134 5.33 -3.31 3.60
N GLY A 135 4.04 -3.48 3.84
CA GLY A 135 3.55 -4.45 4.82
C GLY A 135 3.97 -5.87 4.45
N VAL A 136 3.75 -6.26 3.19
CA VAL A 136 4.11 -7.59 2.71
C VAL A 136 5.62 -7.76 2.59
N GLY A 137 6.33 -6.79 1.99
CA GLY A 137 7.76 -6.90 1.73
C GLY A 137 8.60 -6.99 3.00
N THR A 138 8.20 -6.32 4.07
CA THR A 138 8.93 -6.30 5.35
C THR A 138 8.60 -7.46 6.28
N GLY A 139 7.55 -8.24 5.98
CA GLY A 139 7.07 -9.32 6.86
C GLY A 139 6.34 -8.83 8.12
N MET A 140 5.93 -7.55 8.14
CA MET A 140 5.17 -6.99 9.27
C MET A 140 3.85 -7.74 9.47
N ILE A 141 3.17 -8.11 8.38
CA ILE A 141 1.91 -8.85 8.42
C ILE A 141 2.13 -10.21 9.07
N ASP A 142 3.12 -10.97 8.62
CA ASP A 142 3.46 -12.29 9.16
C ASP A 142 3.68 -12.23 10.67
N ARG A 143 4.49 -11.26 11.12
CA ARG A 143 4.81 -11.05 12.53
C ARG A 143 3.56 -10.79 13.39
N TYR A 144 2.60 -9.99 12.91
CA TYR A 144 1.36 -9.74 13.65
C TYR A 144 0.40 -10.92 13.60
N MET A 145 0.25 -11.55 12.43
CA MET A 145 -0.66 -12.68 12.25
C MET A 145 -0.26 -13.88 13.11
N GLU A 146 1.05 -14.15 13.26
CA GLU A 146 1.56 -15.15 14.19
C GLU A 146 1.04 -14.90 15.62
N ARG A 147 1.15 -13.65 16.10
CA ARG A 147 0.70 -13.29 17.46
C ARG A 147 -0.81 -13.31 17.61
N ILE A 148 -1.55 -12.90 16.59
CA ILE A 148 -3.02 -12.98 16.55
C ILE A 148 -3.49 -14.43 16.75
N PHE A 149 -2.95 -15.37 15.96
CA PHE A 149 -3.35 -16.77 16.05
C PHE A 149 -2.88 -17.44 17.34
N LYS A 150 -1.73 -17.04 17.88
CA LYS A 150 -1.24 -17.54 19.17
C LYS A 150 -2.13 -17.09 20.33
N ARG A 151 -2.63 -15.86 20.30
CA ARG A 151 -3.48 -15.29 21.36
C ARG A 151 -4.91 -15.81 21.36
N GLN A 152 -5.44 -16.20 20.20
CA GLN A 152 -6.82 -16.67 20.03
C GLN A 152 -7.89 -15.71 20.58
N LYS A 153 -7.65 -14.40 20.50
CA LYS A 153 -8.57 -13.35 20.95
C LYS A 153 -9.51 -12.90 19.81
N TYR A 154 -9.96 -11.65 19.85
CA TYR A 154 -10.96 -11.07 18.97
C TYR A 154 -10.66 -11.32 17.49
N ILE A 155 -9.47 -10.96 17.00
CA ILE A 155 -9.14 -11.08 15.58
C ILE A 155 -9.14 -12.54 15.13
N SER A 156 -8.55 -13.45 15.93
CA SER A 156 -8.54 -14.88 15.59
C SER A 156 -9.96 -15.47 15.60
N PHE A 157 -10.81 -15.03 16.52
CA PHE A 157 -12.22 -15.42 16.57
C PHE A 157 -12.97 -14.91 15.33
N GLU A 158 -12.81 -13.65 14.98
CA GLU A 158 -13.40 -13.02 13.80
C GLU A 158 -12.98 -13.75 12.50
N LEU A 159 -11.73 -14.17 12.36
CA LEU A 159 -11.25 -14.90 11.19
C LEU A 159 -11.81 -16.34 11.13
N ARG A 160 -11.79 -17.07 12.25
CA ARG A 160 -12.12 -18.52 12.27
C ARG A 160 -13.60 -18.82 12.47
N LYS A 161 -14.33 -17.97 13.21
CA LYS A 161 -15.71 -18.24 13.64
C LYS A 161 -16.72 -17.36 12.93
N VAL A 162 -16.41 -16.07 12.72
CA VAL A 162 -17.31 -15.13 12.04
C VAL A 162 -17.15 -15.26 10.52
N GLN A 163 -15.94 -15.03 9.99
CA GLN A 163 -15.64 -15.20 8.57
C GLN A 163 -15.49 -16.69 8.16
N ARG A 164 -15.39 -17.60 9.15
CA ARG A 164 -15.37 -19.06 8.96
C ARG A 164 -14.25 -19.54 8.01
N LEU A 165 -13.07 -18.93 8.07
CA LEU A 165 -11.93 -19.36 7.28
C LEU A 165 -11.42 -20.72 7.78
N LYS A 166 -11.57 -21.77 6.95
CA LYS A 166 -11.18 -23.16 7.23
C LYS A 166 -9.83 -23.50 6.59
N MET A 167 -8.83 -22.67 6.82
CA MET A 167 -7.48 -22.83 6.28
C MET A 167 -6.43 -22.56 7.36
N SER A 168 -5.17 -22.89 7.08
CA SER A 168 -4.06 -22.70 8.03
C SER A 168 -3.80 -21.21 8.34
N SER A 169 -3.08 -20.92 9.43
CA SER A 169 -2.71 -19.54 9.78
C SER A 169 -1.90 -18.86 8.69
N ASN A 170 -1.05 -19.62 7.98
CA ASN A 170 -0.22 -19.10 6.89
C ASN A 170 -1.08 -18.73 5.69
N GLU A 171 -2.03 -19.59 5.31
CA GLU A 171 -2.97 -19.31 4.22
C GLU A 171 -3.88 -18.11 4.53
N VAL A 172 -4.37 -17.97 5.78
CA VAL A 172 -5.12 -16.76 6.18
C VAL A 172 -4.23 -15.52 6.12
N THR A 173 -2.95 -15.65 6.48
CA THR A 173 -1.98 -14.55 6.40
C THR A 173 -1.79 -14.11 4.95
N ASP A 174 -1.60 -15.05 4.03
CA ASP A 174 -1.45 -14.76 2.60
C ASP A 174 -2.73 -14.24 1.96
N LEU A 175 -3.90 -14.69 2.42
CA LEU A 175 -5.19 -14.13 2.08
C LEU A 175 -5.30 -12.64 2.48
N VAL A 176 -4.85 -12.27 3.69
CA VAL A 176 -4.82 -10.87 4.15
C VAL A 176 -3.85 -10.05 3.27
N LYS A 177 -2.66 -10.58 2.96
CA LYS A 177 -1.70 -9.91 2.06
C LYS A 177 -2.29 -9.69 0.67
N ALA A 178 -2.96 -10.68 0.08
CA ALA A 178 -3.64 -10.53 -1.21
C ALA A 178 -4.75 -9.48 -1.14
N THR A 179 -5.54 -9.49 -0.07
CA THR A 179 -6.58 -8.48 0.20
C THR A 179 -5.97 -7.07 0.24
N MET A 180 -4.84 -6.89 0.92
CA MET A 180 -4.09 -5.62 0.98
C MET A 180 -3.59 -5.18 -0.40
N LEU A 181 -3.04 -6.09 -1.20
CA LEU A 181 -2.51 -5.77 -2.53
C LEU A 181 -3.59 -5.37 -3.53
N ILE A 182 -4.84 -5.80 -3.33
CA ILE A 182 -5.98 -5.45 -4.19
C ILE A 182 -6.60 -4.10 -3.79
N ARG A 183 -6.51 -3.70 -2.52
CA ARG A 183 -7.08 -2.45 -1.99
C ARG A 183 -6.87 -1.21 -2.86
N PRO A 184 -5.67 -0.95 -3.44
CA PRO A 184 -5.43 0.26 -4.23
C PRO A 184 -6.28 0.35 -5.51
N SER A 185 -6.97 -0.72 -5.91
CA SER A 185 -7.97 -0.70 -6.99
C SER A 185 -9.05 0.37 -6.78
N VAL A 186 -9.44 0.66 -5.54
CA VAL A 186 -10.39 1.73 -5.22
C VAL A 186 -9.93 3.09 -5.76
N GLN A 187 -8.67 3.42 -5.55
CA GLN A 187 -8.08 4.68 -6.03
C GLN A 187 -7.79 4.65 -7.53
N PHE A 188 -7.58 3.47 -8.10
CA PHE A 188 -7.41 3.32 -9.54
C PHE A 188 -8.71 3.62 -10.29
N PHE A 189 -9.85 3.10 -9.81
CA PHE A 189 -11.16 3.27 -10.43
C PHE A 189 -11.91 4.53 -9.96
N ALA A 190 -11.35 5.29 -9.01
CA ALA A 190 -11.92 6.58 -8.61
C ALA A 190 -11.94 7.55 -9.80
N PRO A 191 -13.06 8.25 -10.05
CA PRO A 191 -13.11 9.29 -11.08
C PRO A 191 -12.06 10.35 -10.75
N GLY A 192 -11.14 10.60 -11.70
CA GLY A 192 -9.98 11.47 -11.49
C GLY A 192 -10.40 12.89 -11.09
N GLY A 193 -9.78 13.44 -10.05
CA GLY A 193 -9.96 14.86 -9.71
C GLY A 193 -10.04 15.25 -8.24
N GLN A 194 -9.59 14.45 -7.28
CA GLN A 194 -9.17 15.02 -6.00
C GLN A 194 -7.65 15.21 -6.00
N ASN A 195 -7.22 16.27 -6.70
CA ASN A 195 -6.07 17.06 -6.24
C ASN A 195 -6.46 17.68 -4.90
N SER A 196 -6.51 16.88 -3.84
CA SER A 196 -6.53 17.41 -2.48
C SER A 196 -5.09 17.80 -2.15
N GLY A 197 -4.71 19.03 -2.49
CA GLY A 197 -3.55 19.75 -1.94
C GLY A 197 -3.67 20.01 -0.44
N SER A 198 -4.26 19.08 0.31
CA SER A 198 -4.46 19.10 1.75
C SER A 198 -4.54 17.64 2.18
N GLY A 199 -3.69 17.21 3.11
CA GLY A 199 -3.42 15.84 3.54
C GLY A 199 -4.59 14.94 3.96
N ARG A 200 -5.60 14.73 3.10
CA ARG A 200 -6.77 13.87 3.34
C ARG A 200 -6.62 12.54 2.60
N ASN A 201 -5.72 11.70 3.11
CA ASN A 201 -5.41 10.35 2.62
C ASN A 201 -6.46 9.28 2.99
N LEU A 202 -7.73 9.61 3.16
CA LEU A 202 -8.71 8.71 3.77
C LEU A 202 -10.06 8.79 3.08
N LEU A 203 -10.12 8.24 1.87
CA LEU A 203 -11.38 8.11 1.16
C LEU A 203 -12.05 6.82 1.60
N LEU A 204 -12.72 6.90 2.75
CA LEU A 204 -13.85 6.01 3.00
C LEU A 204 -14.82 6.20 1.83
N ILE A 205 -15.16 5.11 1.17
CA ILE A 205 -16.04 5.15 -0.01
C ILE A 205 -17.46 4.71 0.33
N SER A 206 -18.42 5.01 -0.55
CA SER A 206 -19.75 4.46 -0.43
C SER A 206 -19.78 2.97 -0.80
N PRO A 207 -20.67 2.16 -0.19
CA PRO A 207 -20.88 0.76 -0.58
C PRO A 207 -21.26 0.60 -2.05
N THR A 208 -21.99 1.56 -2.62
CA THR A 208 -22.38 1.57 -4.03
C THR A 208 -21.19 1.72 -4.97
N PHE A 209 -20.23 2.57 -4.63
CA PHE A 209 -18.99 2.70 -5.39
C PHE A 209 -18.11 1.46 -5.20
N ALA A 210 -17.98 0.95 -3.98
CA ALA A 210 -17.26 -0.29 -3.70
C ALA A 210 -17.78 -1.47 -4.54
N GLY A 211 -19.10 -1.63 -4.66
CA GLY A 211 -19.69 -2.68 -5.49
C GLY A 211 -19.29 -2.58 -6.96
N LYS A 212 -19.25 -1.37 -7.53
CA LYS A 212 -18.80 -1.13 -8.92
C LYS A 212 -17.32 -1.47 -9.08
N VAL A 213 -16.48 -1.00 -8.17
CA VAL A 213 -15.04 -1.28 -8.17
C VAL A 213 -14.77 -2.78 -8.04
N ALA A 214 -15.45 -3.48 -7.14
CA ALA A 214 -15.30 -4.92 -6.96
C ALA A 214 -15.68 -5.70 -8.21
N SER A 215 -16.75 -5.28 -8.91
CA SER A 215 -17.15 -5.87 -10.19
C SER A 215 -16.08 -5.68 -11.26
N GLU A 216 -15.58 -4.46 -11.45
CA GLU A 216 -14.54 -4.18 -12.46
C GLU A 216 -13.21 -4.88 -12.13
N ALA A 217 -12.76 -4.78 -10.88
CA ALA A 217 -11.56 -5.48 -10.41
C ALA A 217 -11.72 -7.00 -10.53
N GLY A 218 -12.91 -7.55 -10.29
CA GLY A 218 -13.21 -8.97 -10.43
C GLY A 218 -13.16 -9.48 -11.87
N LYS A 219 -13.47 -8.62 -12.86
CA LYS A 219 -13.27 -8.94 -14.28
C LYS A 219 -11.79 -9.02 -14.63
N THR A 220 -10.98 -8.09 -14.12
CA THR A 220 -9.52 -8.07 -14.34
C THR A 220 -8.82 -9.21 -13.60
N LEU A 221 -9.26 -9.51 -12.38
CA LEU A 221 -8.74 -10.57 -11.51
C LEU A 221 -9.60 -11.84 -11.59
N SER A 222 -9.88 -12.31 -12.81
CA SER A 222 -10.79 -13.44 -13.07
C SER A 222 -10.36 -14.79 -12.49
N PHE A 223 -9.08 -14.96 -12.13
CA PHE A 223 -8.55 -16.16 -11.47
C PHE A 223 -8.54 -16.03 -9.95
N MET A 224 -8.54 -14.81 -9.41
CA MET A 224 -8.64 -14.57 -7.98
C MET A 224 -10.07 -14.88 -7.50
N PRO A 225 -10.27 -15.60 -6.37
CA PRO A 225 -11.61 -15.80 -5.85
C PRO A 225 -12.27 -14.45 -5.56
N TYR A 226 -13.50 -14.27 -6.05
CA TYR A 226 -14.21 -12.98 -5.99
C TYR A 226 -14.36 -12.45 -4.56
N ALA A 227 -14.48 -13.33 -3.57
CA ALA A 227 -14.51 -12.96 -2.16
C ALA A 227 -13.26 -12.20 -1.70
N VAL A 228 -12.07 -12.52 -2.25
CA VAL A 228 -10.81 -11.84 -1.94
C VAL A 228 -10.76 -10.47 -2.60
N VAL A 229 -11.21 -10.40 -3.86
CA VAL A 229 -11.31 -9.13 -4.59
C VAL A 229 -12.27 -8.18 -3.87
N LYS A 230 -13.46 -8.69 -3.51
CA LYS A 230 -14.47 -7.95 -2.76
C LYS A 230 -13.94 -7.49 -1.41
N ALA A 231 -13.27 -8.35 -0.64
CA ALA A 231 -12.64 -7.96 0.62
C ALA A 231 -11.58 -6.86 0.43
N GLY A 232 -10.78 -6.94 -0.64
CA GLY A 232 -9.77 -5.94 -0.96
C GLY A 232 -10.39 -4.56 -1.16
N VAL A 233 -11.47 -4.50 -1.93
CA VAL A 233 -12.24 -3.27 -2.18
C VAL A 233 -12.98 -2.79 -0.93
N ASN A 234 -13.65 -3.71 -0.23
CA ASN A 234 -14.39 -3.42 1.00
C ASN A 234 -13.50 -2.86 2.10
N SER A 235 -12.20 -3.15 2.10
CA SER A 235 -11.27 -2.56 3.08
C SER A 235 -11.31 -1.03 3.08
N ALA A 236 -11.75 -0.38 2.00
CA ALA A 236 -11.92 1.08 1.92
C ALA A 236 -13.28 1.57 2.47
N LEU A 237 -14.12 0.69 3.00
CA LEU A 237 -15.38 1.04 3.66
C LEU A 237 -15.14 1.31 5.15
N SER A 238 -16.03 2.12 5.72
CA SER A 238 -16.12 2.32 7.16
C SER A 238 -16.74 1.08 7.81
N PHE A 239 -16.05 0.47 8.76
CA PHE A 239 -16.62 -0.63 9.55
C PHE A 239 -17.85 -0.18 10.36
N GLN A 240 -17.91 1.09 10.72
CA GLN A 240 -18.95 1.64 11.61
C GLN A 240 -20.29 1.67 10.87
N ASP A 241 -20.23 1.91 9.57
CA ASP A 241 -21.38 1.91 8.67
C ASP A 241 -21.62 0.53 8.04
N ASN A 242 -20.65 -0.39 8.14
CA ASN A 242 -20.66 -1.70 7.50
C ASN A 242 -20.15 -2.79 8.47
N PRO A 243 -20.86 -3.10 9.57
CA PRO A 243 -20.38 -4.00 10.63
C PRO A 243 -20.25 -5.47 10.20
N TYR A 244 -20.77 -5.83 9.01
CA TYR A 244 -20.65 -7.17 8.44
C TYR A 244 -19.47 -7.31 7.45
N MET A 245 -18.60 -6.31 7.38
CA MET A 245 -17.40 -6.35 6.55
C MET A 245 -16.47 -7.50 6.96
N GLU A 246 -15.86 -8.13 5.96
CA GLU A 246 -14.94 -9.24 6.15
C GLU A 246 -13.78 -8.88 7.08
N SER A 247 -13.40 -9.79 7.98
CA SER A 247 -12.30 -9.61 8.93
C SER A 247 -10.96 -9.38 8.22
N THR A 248 -10.76 -10.04 7.07
CA THR A 248 -9.60 -9.82 6.20
C THR A 248 -9.58 -8.40 5.60
N ALA A 249 -10.74 -7.83 5.26
CA ALA A 249 -10.86 -6.47 4.76
C ALA A 249 -10.51 -5.44 5.86
N ARG A 250 -11.00 -5.67 7.08
CA ARG A 250 -10.67 -4.84 8.26
C ARG A 250 -9.17 -4.84 8.56
N LEU A 251 -8.53 -6.01 8.59
CA LEU A 251 -7.09 -6.13 8.78
C LEU A 251 -6.30 -5.47 7.65
N ALA A 252 -6.73 -5.67 6.41
CA ALA A 252 -6.09 -5.05 5.25
C ALA A 252 -6.12 -3.52 5.33
N ALA A 253 -7.22 -2.93 5.80
CA ALA A 253 -7.34 -1.49 5.99
C ALA A 253 -6.31 -0.97 7.03
N VAL A 254 -6.27 -1.60 8.21
CA VAL A 254 -5.37 -1.20 9.30
C VAL A 254 -3.91 -1.34 8.90
N PHE A 255 -3.52 -2.51 8.37
CA PHE A 255 -2.14 -2.78 8.04
C PHE A 255 -1.65 -1.95 6.84
N SER A 256 -2.47 -1.75 5.81
CA SER A 256 -2.10 -0.89 4.67
C SER A 256 -1.79 0.53 5.16
N HIS A 257 -2.63 1.07 6.04
CA HIS A 257 -2.41 2.42 6.56
C HIS A 257 -1.20 2.50 7.50
N ARG A 258 -1.00 1.49 8.37
CA ARG A 258 0.17 1.44 9.26
C ARG A 258 1.49 1.39 8.48
N CYS A 259 1.52 0.61 7.40
CA CYS A 259 2.73 0.35 6.64
C CYS A 259 3.10 1.46 5.66
N ARG A 260 2.18 2.37 5.31
CA ARG A 260 2.40 3.41 4.30
C ARG A 260 3.63 4.27 4.56
N ASN A 261 3.83 4.69 5.81
CA ASN A 261 4.95 5.54 6.22
C ASN A 261 5.94 4.79 7.13
N MET A 262 5.91 3.46 7.10
CA MET A 262 6.80 2.66 7.94
C MET A 262 8.23 2.73 7.40
N LYS A 263 9.18 2.93 8.31
CA LYS A 263 10.63 2.84 8.05
C LYS A 263 11.17 1.59 8.74
N PRO A 264 11.61 0.57 7.99
CA PRO A 264 12.19 -0.63 8.58
C PRO A 264 13.46 -0.31 9.38
N GLY A 265 13.68 -1.03 10.48
CA GLY A 265 14.95 -0.96 11.22
C GLY A 265 15.17 0.31 12.05
N MET A 266 14.14 1.12 12.29
CA MET A 266 14.24 2.24 13.24
C MET A 266 14.54 1.70 14.65
N LYS A 267 15.63 2.19 15.25
CA LYS A 267 15.94 1.95 16.66
C LYS A 267 14.99 2.76 17.52
N VAL A 268 14.46 2.14 18.57
CA VAL A 268 13.62 2.82 19.56
C VAL A 268 14.55 3.39 20.63
N ASP A 269 14.45 4.71 20.87
CA ASP A 269 15.19 5.36 21.94
C ASP A 269 14.67 4.92 23.31
N ARG A 270 15.58 4.82 24.29
CA ARG A 270 15.23 4.36 25.64
C ARG A 270 14.21 5.31 26.28
N GLY A 271 13.05 4.78 26.63
CA GLY A 271 11.94 5.55 27.24
C GLY A 271 10.93 6.12 26.24
N ALA A 272 11.19 6.02 24.93
CA ALA A 272 10.20 6.36 23.92
C ALA A 272 9.23 5.19 23.67
N GLU A 273 7.98 5.51 23.31
CA GLU A 273 7.09 4.47 22.78
C GLU A 273 7.58 3.99 21.42
N SER A 274 7.50 2.68 21.22
CA SER A 274 7.83 2.04 19.96
C SER A 274 6.86 2.44 18.84
N SER A 275 7.32 2.33 17.58
CA SER A 275 6.63 2.92 16.43
C SER A 275 5.24 2.34 16.21
N ASP A 276 5.07 1.02 16.32
CA ASP A 276 3.75 0.40 16.16
C ASP A 276 2.82 0.75 17.31
N LYS A 277 3.31 0.64 18.56
CA LYS A 277 2.53 0.98 19.76
C LYS A 277 1.98 2.41 19.68
N SER A 278 2.84 3.37 19.36
CA SER A 278 2.45 4.77 19.20
C SER A 278 1.42 4.93 18.07
N TRP A 279 1.65 4.31 16.91
CA TRP A 279 0.71 4.38 15.79
C TRP A 279 -0.66 3.81 16.14
N PHE A 280 -0.74 2.62 16.75
CA PHE A 280 -2.01 2.02 17.16
C PHE A 280 -2.70 2.84 18.25
N ASN A 281 -1.95 3.48 19.15
CA ASN A 281 -2.50 4.36 20.17
C ASN A 281 -3.15 5.62 19.57
N VAL A 282 -2.60 6.15 18.49
CA VAL A 282 -3.24 7.25 17.73
C VAL A 282 -4.42 6.73 16.92
N ALA A 283 -4.28 5.60 16.23
CA ALA A 283 -5.32 5.02 15.40
C ALA A 283 -6.59 4.68 16.21
N ARG A 284 -6.44 4.09 17.41
CA ARG A 284 -7.59 3.76 18.27
C ARG A 284 -8.37 4.99 18.76
N LYS A 285 -7.71 6.13 18.98
CA LYS A 285 -8.38 7.39 19.36
C LYS A 285 -9.17 8.00 18.20
N ASN A 286 -8.77 7.68 16.97
CA ASN A 286 -9.31 8.25 15.74
C ASN A 286 -10.04 7.20 14.89
N TYR A 287 -10.38 6.03 15.46
CA TYR A 287 -10.85 4.87 14.69
C TYR A 287 -12.09 5.16 13.84
N LYS A 288 -13.02 6.01 14.32
CA LYS A 288 -14.20 6.46 13.56
C LYS A 288 -13.84 7.24 12.31
N PHE A 289 -12.85 8.12 12.40
CA PHE A 289 -12.38 8.90 11.26
C PHE A 289 -11.72 8.00 10.21
N TYR A 290 -11.00 6.98 10.65
CA TYR A 290 -10.37 5.99 9.77
C TYR A 290 -11.31 4.88 9.29
N GLY A 291 -12.53 4.78 9.85
CA GLY A 291 -13.43 3.66 9.61
C GLY A 291 -12.91 2.30 10.10
N PHE A 292 -11.96 2.30 11.04
CA PHE A 292 -11.35 1.08 11.56
C PHE A 292 -12.20 0.41 12.64
N ASP A 293 -12.03 -0.89 12.78
CA ASP A 293 -12.56 -1.67 13.90
C ASP A 293 -11.75 -1.39 15.18
N LEU A 294 -12.42 -0.88 16.22
CA LEU A 294 -11.79 -0.51 17.49
C LEU A 294 -11.26 -1.74 18.23
N ASP A 295 -11.97 -2.86 18.22
CA ASP A 295 -11.59 -4.05 18.96
C ASP A 295 -10.35 -4.70 18.33
N MET A 296 -10.26 -4.71 16.98
CA MET A 296 -9.04 -5.08 16.28
C MET A 296 -7.86 -4.17 16.65
N LEU A 297 -8.06 -2.85 16.66
CA LEU A 297 -7.00 -1.90 17.03
C LEU A 297 -6.53 -2.08 18.48
N MET A 298 -7.44 -2.37 19.40
CA MET A 298 -7.13 -2.63 20.80
C MET A 298 -6.29 -3.91 20.94
N GLU A 299 -6.63 -4.98 20.22
CA GLU A 299 -5.84 -6.20 20.21
C GLU A 299 -4.45 -5.98 19.61
N LEU A 300 -4.35 -5.32 18.45
CA LEU A 300 -3.09 -5.00 17.77
C LEU A 300 -2.19 -4.10 18.61
N HIS A 301 -2.76 -3.07 19.25
CA HIS A 301 -2.04 -2.22 20.22
C HIS A 301 -1.48 -3.07 21.37
N GLY A 302 -2.27 -4.00 21.90
CA GLY A 302 -1.82 -4.92 22.94
C GLY A 302 -0.68 -5.83 22.46
N ILE A 303 -0.72 -6.31 21.22
CA ILE A 303 0.38 -7.10 20.63
C ILE A 303 1.64 -6.23 20.54
N ALA A 304 1.53 -5.01 20.03
CA ALA A 304 2.67 -4.10 19.92
C ALA A 304 3.29 -3.79 21.28
N ALA A 305 2.46 -3.50 22.29
CA ALA A 305 2.91 -3.18 23.65
C ALA A 305 3.65 -4.34 24.33
N GLU A 306 3.14 -5.57 24.22
CA GLU A 306 3.76 -6.75 24.84
C GLU A 306 5.08 -7.16 24.17
N ASN A 307 5.28 -6.82 22.90
CA ASN A 307 6.47 -7.20 22.14
C ASN A 307 7.46 -6.05 21.92
N GLY A 308 7.15 -4.83 22.39
CA GLY A 308 7.99 -3.65 22.23
C GLY A 308 8.11 -3.16 20.78
N TRP A 309 7.06 -3.30 19.97
CA TRP A 309 7.02 -2.95 18.54
C TRP A 309 6.45 -1.57 18.25
#